data_AF-A0A1M7J9D6-F1
#
_entry.id   AF-A0A1M7J9D6-F1
#
_cell.length_a   1.000
_cell.length_b   1.000
_cell.length_c   1.000
_cell.angle_alpha   90.00
_cell.angle_beta   90.00
_cell.angle_gamma   90.00
#
_symmetry.space_group_name_H-M   'P 1'
#
loop_
_entity.id
_entity.type
_entity.pdbx_description
1 polymer ?
#
loop_
_entity_poly.entity_id
_entity_poly.type
_entity_poly.pdbx_seq_one_letter_code
_entity_poly.pdbx_strand_id
1 'polypeptide(L)'
;MHKTFNLSFLYWLITLSCLTSCNSHSKTNESWKFEDGYIPNSVSAIKVAEIVWLNVYGSEINDEKPFIAKLKDGKVWIVVGTFNGGKHAKGGVAYIEIQKSDGKILKVIHGK
;
A
#
# COMPACT_ATOMS: atom_id res chain seq x y z
N MET A 1 -40.49 -63.46 10.52
CA MET A 1 -39.78 -62.51 9.63
C MET A 1 -40.71 -61.33 9.36
N HIS A 2 -40.44 -60.14 9.92
CA HIS A 2 -40.83 -58.83 9.38
C HIS A 2 -40.10 -57.78 10.23
N LYS A 3 -38.96 -57.28 9.72
CA LYS A 3 -38.26 -56.14 10.33
C LYS A 3 -39.00 -54.89 9.87
N THR A 4 -39.64 -54.19 10.79
CA THR A 4 -40.24 -52.87 10.51
C THR A 4 -39.10 -51.88 10.28
N PHE A 5 -38.91 -51.50 9.02
CA PHE A 5 -37.88 -50.56 8.62
C PHE A 5 -38.32 -49.16 9.04
N ASN A 6 -37.59 -48.56 9.98
CA ASN A 6 -37.98 -47.33 10.65
C ASN A 6 -37.76 -46.13 9.70
N LEU A 7 -38.84 -45.67 9.06
CA LEU A 7 -38.82 -44.63 8.03
C LEU A 7 -38.27 -43.28 8.54
N SER A 8 -38.26 -43.07 9.87
CA SER A 8 -37.67 -41.89 10.51
C SER A 8 -36.14 -41.84 10.36
N PHE A 9 -35.48 -43.00 10.27
CA PHE A 9 -34.02 -43.08 10.11
C PHE A 9 -33.56 -42.63 8.72
N LEU A 10 -34.42 -42.82 7.70
CA LEU A 10 -34.15 -42.37 6.34
C LEU A 10 -34.27 -40.83 6.20
N TYR A 11 -35.20 -40.23 6.95
CA TYR A 11 -35.36 -38.77 6.99
C TYR A 11 -34.18 -38.07 7.64
N TRP A 12 -33.55 -38.68 8.64
CA TRP A 12 -32.37 -38.12 9.30
C TRP A 12 -31.11 -38.10 8.41
N LEU A 13 -31.01 -39.04 7.47
CA LEU A 13 -29.94 -39.08 6.47
C LEU A 13 -30.12 -38.04 5.34
N ILE A 14 -31.36 -37.68 5.01
CA ILE A 14 -31.67 -36.72 3.94
C ILE A 14 -31.45 -35.27 4.40
N THR A 15 -31.61 -34.98 5.69
CA THR A 15 -31.38 -33.63 6.23
C THR A 15 -29.89 -33.30 6.47
N LEU A 16 -29.02 -34.32 6.58
CA LEU A 16 -27.59 -34.13 6.85
C LEU A 16 -26.80 -33.68 5.61
N SER A 17 -27.34 -33.87 4.41
CA SER A 17 -26.70 -33.48 3.14
C SER A 17 -26.86 -32.00 2.77
N CYS A 18 -27.64 -31.23 3.53
CA CYS A 18 -27.91 -29.81 3.23
C CYS A 18 -27.00 -28.82 3.99
N LEU A 19 -26.10 -29.31 4.86
CA LEU A 19 -25.17 -28.49 5.64
C LEU A 19 -23.73 -28.50 5.12
N THR A 20 -23.43 -29.22 4.03
CA THR A 20 -22.11 -29.12 3.39
C THR A 20 -22.02 -27.77 2.67
N SER A 21 -21.46 -26.82 3.40
CA SER A 21 -21.26 -25.42 3.08
C SER A 21 -20.81 -25.17 1.64
N CYS A 22 -21.36 -24.11 1.04
CA CYS A 22 -20.78 -23.42 -0.10
C CYS A 22 -19.27 -23.23 0.11
N ASN A 23 -18.46 -23.90 -0.72
CA ASN A 23 -17.08 -23.48 -0.91
C ASN A 23 -17.12 -22.11 -1.61
N SER A 24 -16.99 -21.05 -0.82
CA SER A 24 -16.63 -19.74 -1.33
C SER A 24 -15.21 -19.86 -1.88
N HIS A 25 -15.10 -20.15 -3.18
CA HIS A 25 -13.82 -20.12 -3.88
C HIS A 25 -13.39 -18.66 -3.95
N SER A 26 -12.68 -18.17 -2.92
CA SER A 26 -12.05 -16.86 -2.99
C SER A 26 -11.04 -16.94 -4.11
N LYS A 27 -11.33 -16.27 -5.24
CA LYS A 27 -10.30 -16.04 -6.25
C LYS A 27 -9.17 -15.30 -5.54
N THR A 28 -8.04 -15.97 -5.37
CA THR A 28 -6.82 -15.31 -4.92
C THR A 28 -6.50 -14.28 -5.98
N ASN A 29 -6.66 -13.00 -5.65
CA ASN A 29 -6.17 -11.93 -6.52
C ASN A 29 -4.64 -12.09 -6.54
N GLU A 30 -4.12 -12.70 -7.60
CA GLU A 30 -2.69 -12.81 -7.88
C GLU A 30 -2.12 -11.39 -7.97
N SER A 31 -1.67 -10.86 -6.84
CA SER A 31 -0.97 -9.57 -6.76
C SER A 31 0.45 -9.80 -7.25
N TRP A 32 0.87 -9.05 -8.27
CA TRP A 32 2.26 -9.05 -8.68
C TRP A 32 3.12 -8.49 -7.57
N LYS A 33 3.94 -9.36 -6.98
CA LYS A 33 4.95 -8.99 -6.00
C LYS A 33 6.26 -8.73 -6.72
N PHE A 34 6.77 -7.51 -6.59
CA PHE A 34 8.11 -7.18 -7.01
C PHE A 34 9.07 -7.56 -5.88
N GLU A 35 10.11 -8.34 -6.19
CA GLU A 35 11.17 -8.70 -5.23
C GLU A 35 11.81 -7.44 -4.62
N ASP A 36 11.93 -6.38 -5.42
CA ASP A 36 12.47 -5.09 -4.98
C ASP A 36 11.40 -4.13 -4.40
N GLY A 37 10.16 -4.58 -4.22
CA GLY A 37 9.04 -3.75 -3.78
C GLY A 37 8.48 -2.84 -4.88
N TYR A 38 7.30 -2.25 -4.63
CA TYR A 38 6.61 -1.42 -5.61
C TYR A 38 7.33 -0.09 -5.90
N ILE A 39 8.21 0.38 -4.99
CA ILE A 39 9.06 1.57 -5.21
C ILE A 39 10.54 1.12 -5.27
N PRO A 40 10.99 0.54 -6.39
CA PRO A 40 12.25 -0.21 -6.42
C PRO A 40 13.50 0.67 -6.36
N ASN A 41 13.41 1.96 -6.73
CA ASN A 41 14.56 2.85 -6.86
C ASN A 41 14.24 4.31 -6.51
N SER A 42 15.29 5.12 -6.40
CA SER A 42 15.24 6.54 -6.04
C SER A 42 14.40 7.36 -7.01
N VAL A 43 14.50 7.08 -8.32
CA VAL A 43 13.72 7.77 -9.36
C VAL A 43 12.22 7.56 -9.14
N SER A 44 11.80 6.34 -8.83
CA SER A 44 10.40 6.02 -8.53
C SER A 44 9.93 6.73 -7.25
N ALA A 45 10.77 6.73 -6.21
CA ALA A 45 10.48 7.43 -4.96
C ALA A 45 10.31 8.94 -5.16
N ILE A 46 11.18 9.57 -5.95
CA ILE A 46 11.09 11.00 -6.28
C ILE A 46 9.78 11.31 -7.02
N LYS A 47 9.37 10.49 -8.00
CA LYS A 47 8.12 10.70 -8.73
C LYS A 47 6.89 10.60 -7.81
N VAL A 48 6.87 9.62 -6.91
CA VAL A 48 5.78 9.49 -5.94
C VAL A 48 5.77 10.68 -4.98
N ALA A 49 6.93 11.10 -4.47
CA ALA A 49 7.07 12.28 -3.62
C ALA A 49 6.54 13.54 -4.31
N GLU A 50 6.91 13.76 -5.57
CA GLU A 50 6.47 14.91 -6.37
C GLU A 50 4.95 14.93 -6.56
N ILE A 51 4.32 13.78 -6.86
CA ILE A 51 2.86 13.68 -6.96
C ILE A 51 2.20 14.05 -5.61
N VAL A 52 2.72 13.53 -4.50
CA VAL A 52 2.17 13.82 -3.17
C VAL A 52 2.33 15.30 -2.84
N TRP A 53 3.52 15.87 -3.01
CA TRP A 53 3.78 17.28 -2.69
C TRP A 53 3.04 18.25 -3.60
N LEU A 54 2.91 17.98 -4.90
CA LEU A 54 2.09 18.81 -5.79
C LEU A 54 0.63 18.87 -5.32
N ASN A 55 0.10 17.77 -4.78
CA ASN A 55 -1.26 17.74 -4.23
C ASN A 55 -1.39 18.48 -2.89
N VAL A 56 -0.34 18.50 -2.06
CA VAL A 56 -0.39 19.09 -0.71
C VAL A 56 0.04 20.57 -0.70
N TYR A 57 1.09 20.91 -1.45
CA TYR A 57 1.76 22.22 -1.45
C TYR A 57 1.64 22.97 -2.78
N GLY A 58 1.14 22.33 -3.84
CA GLY A 58 1.01 22.95 -5.15
C GLY A 58 2.34 23.10 -5.89
N SER A 59 2.37 23.98 -6.89
CA SER A 59 3.52 24.14 -7.80
C SER A 59 4.76 24.76 -7.16
N GLU A 60 4.64 25.35 -5.97
CA GLU A 60 5.76 25.96 -5.22
C GLU A 60 6.86 24.95 -4.91
N ILE A 61 6.52 23.65 -4.80
CA ILE A 61 7.50 22.58 -4.60
C ILE A 61 8.57 22.52 -5.70
N ASN A 62 8.27 23.02 -6.91
CA ASN A 62 9.24 23.04 -8.01
C ASN A 62 10.46 23.91 -7.71
N ASP A 63 10.32 24.92 -6.85
CA ASP A 63 11.42 25.79 -6.42
C ASP A 63 12.41 25.08 -5.50
N GLU A 64 12.05 23.90 -4.99
CA GLU A 64 12.91 23.06 -4.14
C GLU A 64 13.60 21.93 -4.93
N LYS A 65 13.54 21.96 -6.25
CA LYS A 65 14.32 21.02 -7.07
C LYS A 65 15.83 21.35 -7.01
N PRO A 66 16.71 20.34 -7.19
CA PRO A 66 16.41 18.93 -7.40
C PRO A 66 15.98 18.22 -6.10
N PHE A 67 15.10 17.24 -6.20
CA PHE A 67 14.74 16.38 -5.07
C PHE A 67 15.77 15.27 -4.89
N ILE A 68 16.10 14.95 -3.64
CA ILE A 68 17.11 13.94 -3.29
C ILE A 68 16.43 12.80 -2.55
N ALA A 69 16.58 11.57 -3.04
CA ALA A 69 16.09 10.36 -2.39
C ALA A 69 17.22 9.52 -1.82
N LYS A 70 17.05 9.04 -0.59
CA LYS A 70 17.95 8.09 0.09
C LYS A 70 17.15 6.94 0.67
N LEU A 71 17.65 5.72 0.52
CA LEU A 71 17.03 4.55 1.12
C LEU A 71 17.55 4.36 2.55
N LYS A 72 16.65 4.42 3.52
CA LYS A 72 16.93 4.15 4.93
C LYS A 72 16.59 2.69 5.26
N ASP A 73 17.55 2.01 5.87
CA ASP A 73 17.44 0.63 6.38
C ASP A 73 16.94 -0.39 5.35
N GLY A 74 17.15 -0.12 4.05
CA GLY A 74 16.64 -0.94 2.95
C GLY A 74 15.11 -0.93 2.78
N LYS A 75 14.37 -0.14 3.57
CA LYS A 75 12.91 -0.25 3.72
C LYS A 75 12.13 1.03 3.46
N VAL A 76 12.71 2.19 3.72
CA VAL A 76 12.01 3.48 3.65
C VAL A 76 12.78 4.43 2.77
N TRP A 77 12.15 4.91 1.70
CA TRP A 77 12.65 6.03 0.93
C TRP A 77 12.39 7.32 1.69
N ILE A 78 13.46 8.07 1.93
CA ILE A 78 13.40 9.45 2.41
C ILE A 78 13.65 10.33 1.20
N VAL A 79 12.70 11.19 0.85
CA VAL A 79 12.85 12.19 -0.21
C VAL A 79 12.77 13.58 0.39
N VAL A 80 13.71 14.44 0.01
CA VAL A 80 13.85 15.79 0.56
C VAL A 80 14.03 16.81 -0.58
N GLY A 81 13.41 17.98 -0.41
CA GLY A 81 13.66 19.16 -1.23
C GLY A 81 15.07 19.75 -1.03
N THR A 82 15.49 20.59 -1.95
CA THR A 82 16.74 21.37 -1.88
C THR A 82 16.43 22.81 -1.51
N PHE A 83 17.13 23.32 -0.51
CA PHE A 83 16.98 24.70 -0.07
C PHE A 83 17.76 25.63 -1.01
N ASN A 84 17.04 26.47 -1.76
CA ASN A 84 17.64 27.35 -2.77
C ASN A 84 17.79 28.83 -2.31
N GLY A 85 17.58 29.12 -1.02
CA GLY A 85 17.89 30.44 -0.43
C GLY A 85 17.17 31.65 -1.04
N GLY A 86 16.06 31.44 -1.76
CA GLY A 86 15.34 32.48 -2.50
C GLY A 86 14.56 33.47 -1.63
N LYS A 87 13.94 34.47 -2.27
CA LYS A 87 13.20 35.58 -1.62
C LYS A 87 11.99 35.13 -0.76
N HIS A 88 11.58 33.87 -0.88
CA HIS A 88 10.52 33.22 -0.11
C HIS A 88 11.06 32.17 0.90
N ALA A 89 12.36 32.17 1.20
CA ALA A 89 13.05 31.22 2.10
C ALA A 89 12.70 31.38 3.60
N LYS A 90 11.45 31.69 3.93
CA LYS A 90 10.93 31.63 5.29
C LYS A 90 10.37 30.23 5.54
N GLY A 91 11.26 29.27 5.74
CA GLY A 91 10.91 27.87 5.92
C GLY A 91 12.11 26.92 5.77
N GLY A 92 11.88 25.66 6.09
CA GLY A 92 12.70 24.54 5.60
C GLY A 92 12.15 24.00 4.29
N VAL A 93 12.51 22.76 3.94
CA VAL A 93 12.15 22.11 2.67
C VAL A 93 11.14 20.98 2.88
N ALA A 94 10.47 20.57 1.81
CA ALA A 94 9.60 19.42 1.82
C ALA A 94 10.35 18.12 2.15
N TYR A 95 9.68 17.26 2.90
CA TYR A 95 10.21 15.99 3.38
C TYR A 95 9.11 14.93 3.36
N ILE A 96 9.44 13.74 2.86
CA ILE A 96 8.51 12.61 2.80
C ILE A 96 9.24 11.29 3.07
N GLU A 97 8.55 10.40 3.79
CA GLU A 97 8.95 9.00 3.99
C GLU A 97 7.97 8.08 3.28
N ILE A 98 8.48 7.19 2.43
CA ILE A 98 7.70 6.26 1.61
C ILE A 98 8.21 4.84 1.86
N GLN A 99 7.31 3.92 2.20
CA GLN A 99 7.66 2.52 2.34
C GLN A 99 8.04 1.90 0.98
N LYS A 100 9.25 1.33 0.87
CA LYS A 100 9.76 0.71 -0.37
C LYS A 100 8.87 -0.43 -0.86
N SER A 101 8.37 -1.24 0.08
CA SER A 101 7.68 -2.48 -0.24
C SER A 101 6.37 -2.25 -0.98
N ASP A 102 5.55 -1.29 -0.56
CA ASP A 102 4.16 -1.07 -1.00
C ASP A 102 3.80 0.39 -1.33
N GLY A 103 4.75 1.31 -1.24
CA GLY A 103 4.52 2.72 -1.53
C GLY A 103 3.70 3.45 -0.47
N LYS A 104 3.47 2.86 0.71
CA LYS A 104 2.75 3.53 1.79
C LYS A 104 3.45 4.83 2.18
N ILE A 105 2.71 5.93 2.17
CA ILE A 105 3.20 7.22 2.66
C ILE A 105 3.22 7.18 4.19
N LEU A 106 4.40 7.23 4.77
CA LEU A 106 4.62 7.13 6.22
C LEU A 106 4.60 8.50 6.89
N LYS A 107 5.10 9.53 6.20
CA LYS A 107 5.22 10.89 6.74
C LYS A 107 5.31 11.90 5.61
N VAL A 108 4.64 13.04 5.73
CA VAL A 108 4.79 14.21 4.86
C VAL A 108 4.86 15.44 5.76
N ILE A 109 5.92 16.22 5.65
CA ILE A 109 6.07 17.50 6.35
C ILE A 109 6.78 18.51 5.44
N HIS A 110 6.58 19.80 5.72
CA HIS A 110 7.38 20.88 5.17
C HIS A 110 8.22 21.45 6.32
N GLY A 111 9.55 21.45 6.18
CA GLY A 111 10.43 22.04 7.17
C GLY A 111 10.05 23.50 7.43
N LYS A 112 10.30 23.98 8.65
CA LYS A 112 9.98 25.33 9.10
C LYS A 112 11.25 26.15 9.31
#